data_AF-A0A2E9IHK8-F1
#
_entry.id   AF-A0A2E9IHK8-F1
#
_cell.length_a   1.000
_cell.length_b   1.000
_cell.length_c   1.000
_cell.angle_alpha   90.00
_cell.angle_beta   90.00
_cell.angle_gamma   90.00
#
_symmetry.space_group_name_H-M   'P 1'
#
loop_
_entity.id
_entity.type
_entity.pdbx_description
1 polymer ?
#
loop_
_entity_poly.entity_id
_entity_poly.type
_entity_poly.pdbx_seq_one_letter_code
_entity_poly.pdbx_strand_id
1 'polypeptide(L)' 'MRSMSGHKSVNEMLSDMVRAHKISKMNGEIETLRERMKAVADVEVEHLVDRLNLAPFKV' A
#
# COMPACT_ATOMS: atom_id res chain seq x y z
N MET A 1 9.81 11.91 -36.25
CA MET A 1 10.09 12.72 -35.06
C MET A 1 9.16 12.22 -33.95
N ARG A 2 9.68 11.57 -32.90
CA ARG A 2 8.82 11.07 -31.79
C ARG A 2 8.24 12.30 -31.07
N SER A 3 6.92 12.43 -31.03
CA SER A 3 6.26 13.57 -30.39
C SER A 3 6.64 13.58 -28.91
N MET A 4 7.27 14.66 -28.45
CA MET A 4 7.62 14.88 -27.05
C MET A 4 6.39 15.24 -26.19
N SER A 5 5.17 14.93 -26.64
CA SER A 5 3.90 15.13 -25.93
C SER A 5 3.73 16.48 -25.21
N GLY A 6 4.37 17.55 -25.68
CA GLY A 6 4.33 18.89 -25.06
C GLY A 6 5.49 19.23 -24.10
N HIS A 7 6.42 18.30 -23.85
CA HIS A 7 7.62 18.55 -23.06
C HIS A 7 8.71 19.23 -23.89
N LYS A 8 9.42 20.20 -23.29
CA LYS A 8 10.44 21.02 -23.97
C LYS A 8 11.76 20.28 -24.14
N SER A 9 11.99 19.22 -23.37
CA SER A 9 13.20 18.38 -23.49
C SER A 9 12.97 16.94 -23.02
N VAL A 10 13.81 16.01 -23.51
CA VAL A 10 13.81 14.60 -23.08
C VAL A 10 14.03 14.48 -21.56
N ASN A 11 14.86 15.35 -20.99
CA ASN A 11 15.12 15.38 -19.55
C ASN A 11 13.87 15.72 -18.72
N GLU A 12 13.06 16.66 -19.21
CA GLU A 12 11.78 17.03 -18.59
C GLU A 12 10.79 15.85 -18.63
N MET A 13 10.67 15.18 -19.78
CA MET A 13 9.84 13.98 -19.91
C MET A 13 10.30 12.83 -18.99
N LEU A 14 11.61 12.60 -18.88
CA LEU A 14 12.15 11.56 -17.98
C LEU A 14 11.90 11.91 -16.50
N SER A 15 12.07 13.17 -16.12
CA SER A 15 11.79 13.65 -14.76
C SER A 15 10.33 13.47 -14.38
N ASP A 16 9.40 13.80 -15.29
CA ASP A 16 7.97 13.64 -15.08
C ASP A 16 7.57 12.15 -14.99
N MET A 17 8.17 11.30 -15.81
CA MET A 17 7.94 9.85 -15.76
C MET A 17 8.42 9.23 -14.43
N VAL A 18 9.61 9.62 -13.95
CA VAL A 18 10.13 9.18 -12.65
C VAL A 18 9.24 9.67 -11.51
N ARG A 19 8.75 10.90 -11.58
CA ARG A 19 7.83 11.46 -10.59
C ARG A 19 6.51 10.70 -10.55
N ALA A 20 5.89 10.47 -11.71
CA ALA A 20 4.64 9.73 -11.82
C ALA A 20 4.78 8.31 -11.26
N HIS A 21 5.89 7.62 -11.58
CA HIS A 21 6.18 6.30 -11.04
C HIS A 21 6.32 6.30 -9.51
N LYS A 22 7.06 7.27 -8.94
CA LYS A 22 7.21 7.39 -7.49
C LYS A 22 5.87 7.61 -6.78
N ILE A 23 5.02 8.48 -7.33
CA ILE A 23 3.67 8.74 -6.77
C ILE A 23 2.81 7.48 -6.85
N SER A 24 2.80 6.81 -8.00
CA SER A 24 2.05 5.55 -8.17
C SER A 24 2.48 4.47 -7.19
N LYS A 25 3.79 4.31 -6.99
CA LYS A 25 4.35 3.36 -6.02
C LYS A 25 3.93 3.70 -4.59
N MET A 26 4.07 4.97 -4.18
CA MET A 26 3.69 5.42 -2.84
C MET A 26 2.18 5.22 -2.58
N ASN A 27 1.33 5.48 -3.58
CA ASN A 27 -0.11 5.23 -3.47
C ASN A 27 -0.42 3.74 -3.29
N GLY A 28 0.30 2.85 -3.98
CA GLY A 28 0.14 1.40 -3.81
C GLY A 28 0.57 0.90 -2.41
N GLU A 29 1.63 1.49 -1.85
CA GLU A 29 2.08 1.18 -0.48
C GLU A 29 1.06 1.65 0.57
N ILE A 30 0.44 2.82 0.37
CA ILE A 30 -0.65 3.33 1.23
C ILE A 30 -1.86 2.41 1.18
N GLU A 31 -2.25 1.92 0.00
CA GLU A 31 -3.39 1.02 -0.13
C GLU A 31 -3.12 -0.34 0.53
N THR A 32 -1.90 -0.87 0.37
CA THR A 32 -1.46 -2.09 1.08
C THR A 32 -1.53 -1.91 2.60
N LEU A 33 -1.16 -0.73 3.11
CA LEU A 33 -1.24 -0.44 4.53
C LEU A 33 -2.71 -0.37 5.01
N ARG A 34 -3.61 0.25 4.23
CA ARG A 34 -5.04 0.31 4.53
C ARG A 34 -5.67 -1.08 4.56
N GLU A 35 -5.35 -1.94 3.62
CA GLU A 35 -5.82 -3.33 3.60
C GLU A 35 -5.40 -4.09 4.86
N ARG A 36 -4.13 -3.94 5.27
CA ARG A 36 -3.62 -4.54 6.52
C ARG A 36 -4.32 -3.97 7.75
N MET A 37 -4.56 -2.65 7.80
CA MET A 37 -5.29 -2.04 8.92
C MET A 37 -6.74 -2.50 9.00
N LYS A 38 -7.42 -2.66 7.84
CA LYS A 38 -8.76 -3.23 7.79
C LYS A 38 -8.78 -4.67 8.29
N ALA A 39 -7.82 -5.48 7.85
CA ALA A 39 -7.68 -6.87 8.32
C ALA A 39 -7.45 -6.96 9.84
N VAL A 40 -6.77 -5.97 10.44
CA VAL A 40 -6.59 -5.90 11.90
C VAL A 40 -7.84 -5.36 12.61
N ALA A 41 -8.56 -4.41 12.02
CA ALA A 41 -9.80 -3.88 12.59
C ALA A 41 -10.94 -4.91 12.60
N ASP A 42 -10.97 -5.81 11.60
CA ASP A 42 -11.93 -6.92 11.52
C ASP A 42 -11.62 -8.06 12.53
N VAL A 43 -10.53 -7.95 13.29
CA VAL A 43 -10.19 -8.91 14.34
C VAL A 43 -10.84 -8.49 15.66
N GLU A 44 -11.90 -9.22 16.02
CA GLU A 44 -12.58 -9.08 17.31
C GLU A 44 -11.69 -9.66 18.44
N VAL A 45 -11.16 -8.76 19.27
CA VAL A 45 -10.23 -9.11 20.35
C VAL A 45 -10.86 -10.06 21.37
N GLU A 46 -12.14 -9.88 21.69
CA GLU A 46 -12.87 -10.75 22.62
C GLU A 46 -12.97 -12.19 22.08
N HIS A 47 -13.28 -12.35 20.80
CA HIS A 47 -13.30 -13.67 20.16
C HIS A 47 -11.91 -14.33 20.11
N LEU A 48 -10.83 -13.55 19.95
CA LEU A 48 -9.47 -14.09 20.07
C LEU A 48 -9.15 -14.57 21.49
N VAL A 49 -9.56 -13.81 22.51
CA VAL A 49 -9.37 -14.18 23.93
C VAL A 49 -10.15 -15.45 24.26
N ASP A 50 -11.38 -15.59 23.78
CA ASP A 50 -12.18 -16.80 23.96
C ASP A 50 -11.51 -18.02 23.33
N ARG A 51 -10.97 -17.87 22.11
CA ARG A 51 -10.20 -18.95 21.46
C ARG A 51 -8.92 -19.31 22.21
N LEU A 52 -8.25 -18.32 22.79
CA LEU A 52 -7.06 -18.52 23.62
C LEU A 52 -7.39 -19.25 24.92
N ASN A 53 -8.52 -18.92 25.55
CA ASN A 53 -9.00 -19.59 26.75
C ASN A 53 -9.43 -21.04 26.49
N LEU A 54 -9.86 -21.35 25.26
CA LEU A 54 -10.19 -22.71 24.81
C LEU A 54 -8.96 -23.51 24.35
N ALA A 55 -7.77 -22.90 24.29
CA ALA A 55 -6.57 -23.59 23.86
C ALA A 55 -6.15 -24.65 24.90
N PRO A 56 -5.73 -25.85 24.47
CA PRO A 56 -5.34 -26.95 25.36
C PRO A 56 -4.01 -26.71 26.09
N PHE A 57 -3.35 -25.59 25.80
CA PHE A 57 -2.09 -25.17 26.41
C PHE A 57 -2.37 -23.91 27.23
N LYS A 58 -2.12 -23.97 28.55
CA LYS A 58 -2.19 -22.79 29.41
C LYS A 58 -1.06 -21.82 29.03
N VAL A 59 -1.41 -20.55 28.86
CA VAL A 59 -0.44 -19.43 28.82
C VAL A 59 0.13 -19.20 30.21
#